data_AF-A0A7C5XBX8-F1
#
_entry.id   AF-A0A7C5XBX8-F1
#
_cell.length_a   1.000
_cell.length_b   1.000
_cell.length_c   1.000
_cell.angle_alpha   90.00
_cell.angle_beta   90.00
_cell.angle_gamma   90.00
#
_symmetry.space_group_name_H-M   'P 1'
#
loop_
_entity.id
_entity.type
_entity.pdbx_description
1 polymer ?
#
loop_
_entity_poly.entity_id
_entity_poly.type
_entity_poly.pdbx_seq_one_letter_code
_entity_poly.pdbx_strand_id
1 'polypeptide(L)'
;MRRVLTAALFVAVFILNPPAGVAAAFLYLARRHVAAYTALWRRLLNCELATPLVAFGGFLAGLLSPYSGAAKAILISIGAAPLYLAPITPRASRAASLFLMGLAVEVPLKPLVLAAAGAAALMAYKAPACGYICQKTSALPAGELAYIPAVGVFCVFEKGGRDLWFAVLQIGRRYVKCIYGICRSVDKEDFQKAVGTVDGYLPEPSAEDFRGVIRVAAPPQAVVKIAARYFNTVVVVGNLEAARSRLVSVTKARPEAAAHVFGAVFRLSSEQIALLRDLLARGSREEVLAWALKYPWLRPVVELWEDGGEPAGVVKSALAGNLGVVESLLYAHVKGAPILTDKSDVAALAESLGLTVFLLSGTLSGNFVTAGPARLETPEGSVEVGPGRFLAHLGGMYFSGNF
;
A
#
# COMPACT_ATOMS: atom_id res chain seq x y z
N MET A 1 6.92 14.83 -33.64
CA MET A 1 6.95 14.70 -35.11
C MET A 1 6.05 13.59 -35.66
N ARG A 2 6.20 12.31 -35.29
CA ARG A 2 5.41 11.20 -35.89
C ARG A 2 3.88 11.39 -35.80
N ARG A 3 3.35 11.83 -34.65
CA ARG A 3 1.91 12.08 -34.44
C ARG A 3 1.36 13.21 -35.33
N VAL A 4 2.12 14.29 -35.45
CA VAL A 4 1.79 15.47 -36.28
C VAL A 4 1.79 15.09 -37.77
N LEU A 5 2.75 14.27 -38.20
CA LEU A 5 2.85 13.82 -39.58
C LEU A 5 1.71 12.86 -39.96
N THR A 6 1.31 11.94 -39.06
CA THR A 6 0.10 11.12 -39.27
C THR A 6 -1.17 11.97 -39.29
N ALA A 7 -1.29 13.00 -38.44
CA ALA A 7 -2.47 13.87 -38.42
C ALA A 7 -2.58 14.68 -39.72
N ALA A 8 -1.48 15.24 -40.22
CA ALA A 8 -1.43 15.93 -41.51
C ALA A 8 -1.82 15.00 -42.67
N LEU A 9 -1.39 13.74 -42.63
CA LEU A 9 -1.71 12.74 -43.64
C LEU A 9 -3.20 12.32 -43.60
N PHE A 10 -3.82 12.24 -42.41
CA PHE A 10 -5.26 12.04 -42.29
C PHE A 10 -6.06 13.23 -42.82
N VAL A 11 -5.64 14.46 -42.53
CA VAL A 11 -6.28 15.67 -43.06
C VAL A 11 -6.19 15.71 -44.59
N ALA A 12 -5.03 15.40 -45.16
CA ALA A 12 -4.85 15.34 -46.61
C ALA A 12 -5.75 14.27 -47.26
N VAL A 13 -5.81 13.05 -46.70
CA VAL A 13 -6.67 11.97 -47.23
C VAL A 13 -8.15 12.30 -47.06
N PHE A 14 -8.55 12.96 -45.97
CA PHE A 14 -9.94 13.38 -45.74
C PHE A 14 -10.39 14.48 -46.70
N ILE A 15 -9.51 15.44 -47.03
CA ILE A 15 -9.78 16.49 -48.04
C ILE A 15 -9.93 15.86 -49.43
N LEU A 16 -9.10 14.88 -49.77
CA LEU A 16 -9.12 14.23 -51.09
C LEU A 16 -10.26 13.21 -51.24
N ASN A 17 -10.63 12.50 -50.18
CA ASN A 17 -11.70 11.50 -50.18
C ASN A 17 -12.23 11.31 -48.74
N PRO A 18 -13.33 11.99 -48.37
CA PRO A 18 -13.85 11.97 -47.01
C PRO A 18 -14.19 10.54 -46.51
N PRO A 19 -14.87 9.66 -47.28
CA PRO A 19 -15.07 8.26 -46.87
C PRO A 19 -13.78 7.49 -46.59
N ALA A 20 -12.76 7.63 -47.44
CA ALA A 20 -11.46 6.98 -47.25
C ALA A 20 -10.72 7.56 -46.04
N GLY A 21 -10.83 8.87 -45.81
CA GLY A 21 -10.29 9.53 -44.61
C GLY A 21 -10.92 9.01 -43.32
N VAL A 22 -12.26 8.87 -43.30
CA VAL A 22 -12.99 8.27 -42.16
C VAL A 22 -12.58 6.82 -41.95
N ALA A 23 -12.53 6.01 -43.01
CA ALA A 23 -12.15 4.60 -42.91
C ALA A 23 -10.71 4.43 -42.44
N ALA A 24 -9.77 5.23 -42.94
CA ALA A 24 -8.37 5.20 -42.53
C ALA A 24 -8.21 5.63 -41.06
N ALA A 25 -8.92 6.68 -40.62
CA ALA A 25 -8.93 7.11 -39.22
C ALA A 25 -9.52 6.02 -38.30
N PHE A 26 -10.63 5.39 -38.72
CA PHE A 26 -11.25 4.29 -38.01
C PHE A 26 -10.31 3.09 -37.87
N LEU A 27 -9.68 2.64 -38.95
CA LEU A 27 -8.71 1.52 -38.93
C LEU A 27 -7.49 1.84 -38.07
N TYR A 28 -7.01 3.07 -38.11
CA TYR A 28 -5.88 3.52 -37.32
C TYR A 28 -6.20 3.54 -35.81
N LEU A 29 -7.38 4.02 -35.42
CA LEU A 29 -7.87 3.97 -34.05
C LEU A 29 -8.13 2.53 -33.61
N ALA A 30 -8.85 1.75 -34.42
CA ALA A 30 -9.18 0.35 -34.17
C ALA A 30 -7.93 -0.51 -33.96
N ARG A 31 -6.83 -0.26 -34.69
CA ARG A 31 -5.56 -1.00 -34.54
C ARG A 31 -5.07 -1.04 -33.10
N ARG A 32 -5.14 0.08 -32.36
CA ARG A 32 -4.70 0.12 -30.96
C ARG A 32 -5.61 -0.70 -30.05
N HIS A 33 -6.92 -0.66 -30.29
CA HIS A 33 -7.90 -1.46 -29.57
C HIS A 33 -7.73 -2.96 -29.85
N VAL A 34 -7.56 -3.34 -31.11
CA VAL A 34 -7.28 -4.74 -31.52
C VAL A 34 -5.98 -5.24 -30.89
N ALA A 35 -4.93 -4.41 -30.86
CA ALA A 35 -3.69 -4.76 -30.18
C ALA A 35 -3.88 -4.97 -28.66
N ALA A 36 -4.66 -4.14 -27.97
CA ALA A 36 -4.96 -4.34 -26.56
C ALA A 36 -5.74 -5.65 -26.33
N TYR A 37 -6.78 -5.89 -27.12
CA TYR A 37 -7.61 -7.10 -27.01
C TYR A 37 -6.87 -8.38 -27.35
N THR A 38 -6.02 -8.37 -28.38
CA THR A 38 -5.17 -9.53 -28.72
C THR A 38 -4.21 -9.89 -27.58
N ALA A 39 -3.68 -8.90 -26.86
CA ALA A 39 -2.84 -9.14 -25.69
C ALA A 39 -3.63 -9.74 -24.52
N LEU A 40 -4.82 -9.21 -24.25
CA LEU A 40 -5.73 -9.77 -23.23
C LEU A 40 -6.12 -11.22 -23.55
N TRP A 41 -6.47 -11.50 -24.80
CA TRP A 41 -6.80 -12.85 -25.26
C TRP A 41 -5.61 -13.81 -25.19
N ARG A 42 -4.40 -13.37 -25.59
CA ARG A 42 -3.20 -14.19 -25.43
C ARG A 42 -2.96 -14.55 -23.97
N ARG A 43 -3.13 -13.59 -23.06
CA ARG A 43 -3.01 -13.84 -21.62
C ARG A 43 -4.04 -14.86 -21.12
N LEU A 44 -5.30 -14.75 -21.56
CA LEU A 44 -6.33 -15.75 -21.23
C LEU A 44 -5.98 -17.13 -21.78
N LEU A 45 -5.61 -17.23 -23.06
CA LEU A 45 -5.24 -18.49 -23.73
C LEU A 45 -4.03 -19.18 -23.07
N ASN A 46 -3.04 -18.39 -22.62
CA ASN A 46 -1.88 -18.91 -21.91
C ASN A 46 -2.24 -19.45 -20.52
N CYS A 47 -3.33 -18.97 -19.91
CA CYS A 47 -3.77 -19.41 -18.60
C CYS A 47 -4.74 -20.60 -18.70
N GLU A 48 -5.71 -20.55 -19.61
CA GLU A 48 -6.64 -21.65 -19.86
C GLU A 48 -7.31 -21.58 -21.25
N LEU A 49 -7.71 -22.74 -21.76
CA LEU A 49 -8.40 -22.88 -23.05
C LEU A 49 -9.93 -23.02 -22.93
N ALA A 50 -10.45 -23.38 -21.75
CA ALA A 50 -11.87 -23.65 -21.56
C ALA A 50 -12.76 -22.41 -21.80
N THR A 51 -12.41 -21.26 -21.22
CA THR A 51 -13.16 -20.00 -21.43
C THR A 51 -13.21 -19.60 -22.91
N PRO A 52 -12.08 -19.52 -23.63
CA PRO A 52 -12.09 -19.26 -25.07
C PRO A 52 -13.03 -20.19 -25.86
N LEU A 53 -12.98 -21.49 -25.60
CA LEU A 53 -13.78 -22.48 -26.32
C LEU A 53 -15.28 -22.32 -26.05
N VAL A 54 -15.67 -22.16 -24.79
CA VAL A 54 -17.08 -21.94 -24.41
C VAL A 54 -17.59 -20.62 -24.97
N ALA A 55 -16.79 -19.55 -24.87
CA ALA A 55 -17.15 -18.24 -25.38
C ALA A 55 -17.38 -18.25 -26.90
N PHE A 56 -16.44 -18.86 -27.64
CA PHE A 56 -16.52 -19.02 -29.09
C PHE A 56 -17.67 -19.95 -29.49
N GLY A 57 -17.88 -21.04 -28.78
CA GLY A 57 -19.01 -21.95 -29.00
C GLY A 57 -20.36 -21.26 -28.82
N GLY A 58 -20.49 -20.36 -27.83
CA GLY A 58 -21.71 -19.58 -27.63
C GLY A 58 -21.99 -18.64 -28.82
N PHE A 59 -20.95 -17.97 -29.32
CA PHE A 59 -21.06 -17.15 -30.52
C PHE A 59 -21.45 -17.97 -31.77
N LEU A 60 -20.80 -19.12 -31.98
CA LEU A 60 -21.14 -20.03 -33.08
C LEU A 60 -22.56 -20.56 -32.97
N ALA A 61 -23.04 -20.90 -31.77
CA ALA A 61 -24.42 -21.34 -31.56
C ALA A 61 -25.42 -20.26 -32.00
N GLY A 62 -25.19 -18.99 -31.65
CA GLY A 62 -26.01 -17.88 -32.14
C GLY A 62 -25.98 -17.74 -33.67
N LEU A 63 -24.80 -17.85 -34.27
CA LEU A 63 -24.59 -17.72 -35.73
C LEU A 63 -25.25 -18.86 -36.53
N LEU A 64 -25.13 -20.09 -36.03
CA LEU A 64 -25.67 -21.32 -36.63
C LEU A 64 -27.12 -21.60 -36.22
N SER A 65 -27.72 -20.76 -35.37
CA SER A 65 -29.10 -20.96 -34.93
C SER A 65 -30.09 -20.95 -36.11
N PRO A 66 -31.16 -21.77 -36.04
CA PRO A 66 -32.18 -21.87 -37.08
C PRO A 66 -33.09 -20.63 -37.16
N TYR A 67 -33.05 -19.75 -36.15
CA TYR A 67 -33.77 -18.49 -36.13
C TYR A 67 -33.35 -17.57 -37.28
N SER A 68 -34.28 -16.71 -37.71
CA SER A 68 -34.08 -15.73 -38.78
C SER A 68 -34.48 -14.32 -38.33
N GLY A 69 -34.18 -13.31 -39.17
CA GLY A 69 -34.54 -11.92 -38.92
C GLY A 69 -33.95 -11.34 -37.63
N ALA A 70 -34.76 -10.55 -36.91
CA ALA A 70 -34.33 -9.86 -35.69
C ALA A 70 -33.89 -10.81 -34.56
N ALA A 71 -34.53 -11.97 -34.43
CA ALA A 71 -34.17 -12.96 -33.40
C ALA A 71 -32.75 -13.50 -33.60
N LYS A 72 -32.36 -13.81 -34.84
CA LYS A 72 -30.99 -14.22 -35.17
C LYS A 72 -29.98 -13.11 -34.87
N ALA A 73 -30.30 -11.87 -35.24
CA ALA A 73 -29.43 -10.73 -34.97
C ALA A 73 -29.21 -10.51 -33.47
N ILE A 74 -30.26 -10.68 -32.65
CA ILE A 74 -30.18 -10.61 -31.18
C ILE A 74 -29.29 -11.73 -30.63
N LEU A 75 -29.45 -12.98 -31.07
CA LEU A 75 -28.63 -14.11 -30.62
C LEU A 75 -27.16 -13.93 -30.98
N ILE A 76 -26.85 -13.45 -32.18
CA ILE A 76 -25.47 -13.14 -32.60
C ILE A 76 -24.88 -12.02 -31.73
N SER A 77 -25.67 -10.97 -31.45
CA SER A 77 -25.23 -9.84 -30.61
C SER A 77 -24.95 -10.27 -29.17
N ILE A 78 -25.84 -11.09 -28.59
CA ILE A 78 -25.68 -11.67 -27.26
C ILE A 78 -24.54 -12.69 -27.24
N GLY A 79 -24.15 -13.30 -28.36
CA GLY A 79 -22.96 -14.16 -28.45
C GLY A 79 -21.66 -13.41 -28.59
N ALA A 80 -21.68 -12.28 -29.29
CA ALA A 80 -20.51 -11.44 -29.48
C ALA A 80 -20.09 -10.76 -28.17
N ALA A 81 -21.03 -10.39 -27.30
CA ALA A 81 -20.73 -9.71 -26.04
C ALA A 81 -19.92 -10.58 -25.02
N PRO A 82 -20.31 -11.82 -24.68
CA PRO A 82 -19.51 -12.74 -23.88
C PRO A 82 -18.17 -13.06 -24.50
N LEU A 83 -18.12 -13.22 -25.82
CA LEU A 83 -16.86 -13.41 -26.54
C LEU A 83 -15.93 -12.20 -26.33
N TYR A 84 -16.43 -10.99 -26.51
CA TYR A 84 -15.69 -9.76 -26.26
C TYR A 84 -15.21 -9.63 -24.80
N LEU A 85 -16.07 -9.99 -23.85
CA LEU A 85 -15.79 -9.86 -22.42
C LEU A 85 -14.89 -10.98 -21.84
N ALA A 86 -14.72 -12.10 -22.55
CA ALA A 86 -14.02 -13.29 -22.06
C ALA A 86 -12.65 -13.00 -21.40
N PRO A 87 -11.77 -12.12 -21.91
CA PRO A 87 -10.47 -11.87 -21.30
C PRO A 87 -10.48 -11.04 -20.00
N ILE A 88 -11.63 -10.45 -19.66
CA ILE A 88 -11.78 -9.51 -18.54
C ILE A 88 -12.75 -10.08 -17.49
N THR A 89 -13.82 -10.73 -17.95
CA THR A 89 -14.80 -11.43 -17.10
C THR A 89 -14.99 -12.88 -17.55
N PRO A 90 -13.95 -13.74 -17.39
CA PRO A 90 -13.98 -15.13 -17.86
C PRO A 90 -15.18 -15.94 -17.33
N ARG A 91 -15.57 -15.75 -16.07
CA ARG A 91 -16.65 -16.54 -15.44
C ARG A 91 -18.01 -16.12 -15.96
N ALA A 92 -18.28 -14.81 -15.99
CA ALA A 92 -19.50 -14.26 -16.57
C ALA A 92 -19.62 -14.62 -18.07
N SER A 93 -18.51 -14.56 -18.82
CA SER A 93 -18.46 -14.95 -20.23
C SER A 93 -18.87 -16.41 -20.43
N ARG A 94 -18.29 -17.36 -19.69
CA ARG A 94 -18.70 -18.79 -19.77
C ARG A 94 -20.19 -18.97 -19.50
N ALA A 95 -20.68 -18.37 -18.42
CA ALA A 95 -22.06 -18.51 -18.00
C ALA A 95 -23.04 -17.97 -19.07
N ALA A 96 -22.78 -16.77 -19.59
CA ALA A 96 -23.58 -16.15 -20.64
C ALA A 96 -23.53 -16.96 -21.95
N SER A 97 -22.36 -17.48 -22.33
CA SER A 97 -22.21 -18.30 -23.53
C SER A 97 -22.93 -19.65 -23.43
N LEU A 98 -22.90 -20.33 -22.29
CA LEU A 98 -23.66 -21.58 -22.08
C LEU A 98 -25.17 -21.33 -22.09
N PHE A 99 -25.61 -20.24 -21.45
CA PHE A 99 -27.02 -19.85 -21.50
C PHE A 99 -27.47 -19.55 -22.93
N LEU A 100 -26.63 -18.87 -23.71
CA LEU A 100 -26.88 -18.58 -25.11
C LEU A 100 -26.95 -19.85 -25.98
N MET A 101 -26.10 -20.85 -25.73
CA MET A 101 -26.21 -22.13 -26.45
C MET A 101 -27.59 -22.76 -26.25
N GLY A 102 -28.13 -22.72 -25.02
CA GLY A 102 -29.49 -23.18 -24.74
C GLY A 102 -30.59 -22.35 -25.43
N LEU A 103 -30.39 -21.03 -25.54
CA LEU A 103 -31.28 -20.14 -26.30
C LEU A 103 -31.22 -20.39 -27.80
N ALA A 104 -30.07 -20.75 -28.35
CA ALA A 104 -29.86 -20.96 -29.78
C ALA A 104 -30.45 -22.28 -30.32
N VAL A 105 -30.65 -23.28 -29.46
CA VAL A 105 -31.16 -24.61 -29.86
C VAL A 105 -32.69 -24.60 -29.99
N GLU A 106 -33.23 -24.96 -31.14
CA GLU A 106 -34.67 -25.10 -31.34
C GLU A 106 -35.13 -26.53 -31.06
N VAL A 107 -35.91 -26.73 -30.00
CA VAL A 107 -36.38 -28.05 -29.54
C VAL A 107 -37.78 -27.96 -28.94
N PRO A 108 -38.60 -29.04 -29.04
CA PRO A 108 -39.97 -29.06 -28.52
C PRO A 108 -40.07 -28.87 -27.00
N LEU A 109 -39.02 -29.20 -26.24
CA LEU A 109 -38.97 -29.02 -24.77
C LEU A 109 -38.09 -27.84 -24.36
N LYS A 110 -38.30 -26.68 -25.00
CA LYS A 110 -37.51 -25.46 -24.77
C LYS A 110 -37.37 -25.05 -23.28
N PRO A 111 -38.42 -25.10 -22.43
CA PRO A 111 -38.28 -24.74 -21.02
C PRO A 111 -37.28 -25.62 -20.25
N LEU A 112 -37.26 -26.93 -20.53
CA LEU A 112 -36.33 -27.87 -19.88
C LEU A 112 -34.88 -27.61 -20.32
N VAL A 113 -34.66 -27.33 -21.61
CA VAL A 113 -33.33 -26.97 -22.12
C VAL A 113 -32.84 -25.65 -21.53
N LEU A 114 -33.72 -24.66 -21.35
CA LEU A 114 -33.37 -23.41 -20.69
C LEU A 114 -33.05 -23.60 -19.21
N ALA A 115 -33.80 -24.45 -18.50
CA ALA A 115 -33.51 -24.80 -17.11
C ALA A 115 -32.14 -25.50 -16.97
N ALA A 116 -31.86 -26.47 -17.85
CA ALA A 116 -30.57 -27.17 -17.89
C ALA A 116 -29.42 -26.22 -18.25
N ALA A 117 -29.60 -25.35 -19.24
CA ALA A 117 -28.61 -24.35 -19.63
C ALA A 117 -28.37 -23.32 -18.51
N GLY A 118 -29.42 -22.92 -17.78
CA GLY A 118 -29.32 -22.07 -16.61
C GLY A 118 -28.53 -22.72 -15.47
N ALA A 119 -28.79 -24.00 -15.18
CA ALA A 119 -28.03 -24.76 -14.19
C ALA A 119 -26.55 -24.91 -14.60
N ALA A 120 -26.29 -25.24 -15.87
CA ALA A 120 -24.94 -25.32 -16.43
C ALA A 120 -24.21 -23.97 -16.37
N ALA A 121 -24.89 -22.86 -16.70
CA ALA A 121 -24.35 -21.51 -16.61
C ALA A 121 -23.98 -21.14 -15.16
N LEU A 122 -24.83 -21.47 -14.19
CA LEU A 122 -24.54 -21.23 -12.77
C LEU A 122 -23.33 -22.06 -12.30
N MET A 123 -23.25 -23.33 -12.71
CA MET A 123 -22.11 -24.19 -12.39
C MET A 123 -20.82 -23.67 -13.03
N ALA A 124 -20.87 -23.25 -14.29
CA ALA A 124 -19.72 -22.67 -14.99
C ALA A 124 -19.28 -21.33 -14.41
N TYR A 125 -20.22 -20.52 -13.92
CA TYR A 125 -19.91 -19.29 -13.18
C TYR A 125 -19.19 -19.61 -11.87
N LYS A 126 -19.62 -20.64 -11.13
CA LYS A 126 -18.99 -21.05 -9.86
C LYS A 126 -17.67 -21.79 -10.03
N ALA A 127 -17.47 -22.45 -11.16
CA ALA A 127 -16.25 -23.19 -11.46
C ALA A 127 -15.01 -22.26 -11.45
N PRO A 128 -13.84 -22.77 -11.03
CA PRO A 128 -12.60 -22.02 -11.11
C PRO A 128 -12.29 -21.68 -12.58
N ALA A 129 -11.90 -20.43 -12.79
CA ALA A 129 -11.43 -19.91 -14.06
C ALA A 129 -10.17 -19.09 -13.82
N CYS A 130 -9.44 -18.81 -14.89
CA CYS A 130 -8.49 -17.71 -14.86
C CYS A 130 -9.23 -16.40 -14.61
N GLY A 131 -8.64 -15.50 -13.86
CA GLY A 131 -9.24 -14.23 -13.48
C GLY A 131 -8.25 -13.40 -12.69
N TYR A 132 -8.72 -12.39 -11.97
CA TYR A 132 -7.86 -11.50 -11.20
C TYR A 132 -7.88 -11.83 -9.71
N ILE A 133 -6.69 -11.99 -9.13
CA ILE A 133 -6.49 -12.13 -7.70
C ILE A 133 -5.91 -10.82 -7.21
N CYS A 134 -6.67 -10.08 -6.41
CA CYS A 134 -6.34 -8.71 -6.00
C CYS A 134 -5.92 -8.64 -4.54
N GLN A 135 -4.82 -7.93 -4.26
CA GLN A 135 -4.33 -7.69 -2.91
C GLN A 135 -3.54 -6.37 -2.82
N LYS A 136 -3.44 -5.84 -1.61
CA LYS A 136 -2.36 -4.91 -1.27
C LYS A 136 -1.09 -5.73 -1.05
N THR A 137 0.04 -5.28 -1.57
CA THR A 137 1.32 -5.96 -1.36
C THR A 137 2.34 -4.99 -0.78
N SER A 138 3.21 -5.51 0.07
CA SER A 138 4.35 -4.79 0.64
C SER A 138 5.58 -4.79 -0.28
N ALA A 139 5.49 -5.45 -1.44
CA ALA A 139 6.49 -5.37 -2.50
C ALA A 139 6.07 -4.35 -3.55
N LEU A 140 7.05 -3.63 -4.12
CA LEU A 140 6.77 -2.72 -5.22
C LEU A 140 6.22 -3.49 -6.45
N PRO A 141 5.22 -2.93 -7.15
CA PRO A 141 4.56 -3.61 -8.25
C PRO A 141 5.54 -3.82 -9.42
N ALA A 142 5.81 -5.08 -9.74
CA ALA A 142 6.63 -5.47 -10.89
C ALA A 142 5.86 -6.43 -11.81
N GLY A 143 6.07 -6.28 -13.13
CA GLY A 143 5.52 -7.18 -14.14
C GLY A 143 4.16 -6.76 -14.72
N GLU A 144 3.38 -7.75 -15.18
CA GLU A 144 2.07 -7.53 -15.81
C GLU A 144 0.96 -7.51 -14.76
N LEU A 145 0.63 -6.31 -14.27
CA LEU A 145 -0.34 -6.12 -13.20
C LEU A 145 -1.58 -5.38 -13.67
N ALA A 146 -2.70 -5.70 -13.03
CA ALA A 146 -3.91 -4.91 -13.04
C ALA A 146 -3.95 -4.03 -11.78
N TYR A 147 -4.46 -2.82 -11.92
CA TYR A 147 -4.58 -1.83 -10.86
C TYR A 147 -6.06 -1.49 -10.73
N ILE A 148 -6.56 -1.48 -9.49
CA ILE A 148 -7.89 -0.99 -9.15
C ILE A 148 -7.73 0.25 -8.27
N PRO A 149 -7.59 1.45 -8.87
CA PRO A 149 -7.30 2.68 -8.13
C PRO A 149 -8.33 3.00 -7.04
N ALA A 150 -9.62 2.70 -7.29
CA ALA A 150 -10.70 2.99 -6.36
C ALA A 150 -10.58 2.26 -5.01
N VAL A 151 -9.91 1.10 -4.99
CA VAL A 151 -9.72 0.27 -3.79
C VAL A 151 -8.25 0.20 -3.37
N GLY A 152 -7.33 0.70 -4.21
CA GLY A 152 -5.89 0.69 -3.95
C GLY A 152 -5.34 -0.73 -3.88
N VAL A 153 -5.65 -1.58 -4.87
CA VAL A 153 -5.14 -2.96 -4.93
C VAL A 153 -4.50 -3.27 -6.28
N PHE A 154 -3.46 -4.10 -6.25
CA PHE A 154 -2.89 -4.72 -7.43
C PHE A 154 -3.53 -6.09 -7.63
N CYS A 155 -3.70 -6.50 -8.89
CA CYS A 155 -4.18 -7.83 -9.20
C CYS A 155 -3.30 -8.53 -10.21
N VAL A 156 -3.01 -9.80 -9.94
CA VAL A 156 -2.37 -10.73 -10.88
C VAL A 156 -3.45 -11.52 -11.61
N PHE A 157 -3.18 -11.92 -12.85
CA PHE A 157 -4.12 -12.71 -13.65
C PHE A 157 -3.75 -14.19 -13.60
N GLU A 158 -4.47 -14.97 -12.80
CA GLU A 158 -4.17 -16.37 -12.53
C GLU A 158 -5.43 -17.22 -12.31
N LYS A 159 -5.25 -18.55 -12.29
CA LYS A 159 -6.32 -19.52 -12.05
C LYS A 159 -6.85 -19.40 -10.62
N GLY A 160 -8.17 -19.34 -10.47
CA GLY A 160 -8.84 -19.10 -9.18
C GLY A 160 -9.17 -17.63 -8.93
N GLY A 161 -8.82 -16.73 -9.86
CA GLY A 161 -9.18 -15.32 -9.79
C GLY A 161 -10.67 -15.04 -10.02
N ARG A 162 -11.05 -13.77 -9.86
CA ARG A 162 -12.40 -13.26 -10.05
C ARG A 162 -12.49 -12.36 -11.27
N ASP A 163 -13.71 -12.16 -11.76
CA ASP A 163 -14.00 -11.23 -12.85
C ASP A 163 -13.75 -9.78 -12.38
N LEU A 164 -13.18 -8.94 -13.26
CA LEU A 164 -13.07 -7.50 -13.01
C LEU A 164 -13.85 -6.72 -14.05
N TRP A 165 -14.61 -5.73 -13.59
CA TRP A 165 -15.37 -4.83 -14.47
C TRP A 165 -14.68 -3.48 -14.66
N PHE A 166 -13.78 -3.13 -13.75
CA PHE A 166 -13.00 -1.90 -13.76
C PHE A 166 -11.55 -2.20 -13.38
N ALA A 167 -10.62 -1.94 -14.31
CA ALA A 167 -9.20 -2.14 -14.08
C ALA A 167 -8.36 -1.30 -15.04
N VAL A 168 -7.17 -0.88 -14.57
CA VAL A 168 -6.12 -0.30 -15.40
C VAL A 168 -4.99 -1.32 -15.47
N LEU A 169 -4.56 -1.74 -16.66
CA LEU A 169 -3.69 -2.90 -16.85
C LEU A 169 -2.41 -2.52 -17.57
N GLN A 170 -1.30 -3.10 -17.12
CA GLN A 170 -0.05 -3.15 -17.87
C GLN A 170 0.14 -4.58 -18.41
N ILE A 171 0.28 -4.71 -19.73
CA ILE A 171 0.51 -5.99 -20.41
C ILE A 171 1.71 -5.82 -21.33
N GLY A 172 2.86 -6.36 -20.93
CA GLY A 172 4.17 -6.06 -21.49
C GLY A 172 4.43 -4.56 -21.56
N ARG A 173 4.49 -4.01 -22.79
CA ARG A 173 4.70 -2.58 -23.07
C ARG A 173 3.41 -1.81 -23.38
N ARG A 174 2.24 -2.44 -23.21
CA ARG A 174 0.93 -1.85 -23.53
C ARG A 174 0.19 -1.51 -22.25
N TYR A 175 -0.56 -0.41 -22.30
CA TYR A 175 -1.37 0.08 -21.20
C TYR A 175 -2.84 0.09 -21.63
N VAL A 176 -3.71 -0.47 -20.80
CA VAL A 176 -5.12 -0.69 -21.14
C VAL A 176 -5.98 -0.20 -19.96
N LYS A 177 -7.05 0.55 -20.26
CA LYS A 177 -8.05 0.94 -19.26
C LYS A 177 -9.37 0.28 -19.60
N CYS A 178 -9.92 -0.47 -18.67
CA CYS A 178 -11.19 -1.18 -18.81
C CYS A 178 -12.22 -0.57 -17.86
N ILE A 179 -13.38 -0.17 -18.40
CA ILE A 179 -14.49 0.39 -17.62
C ILE A 179 -15.77 -0.30 -18.10
N TYR A 180 -16.52 -0.90 -17.17
CA TYR A 180 -17.73 -1.68 -17.46
C TYR A 180 -17.53 -2.71 -18.60
N GLY A 181 -16.38 -3.39 -18.59
CA GLY A 181 -16.02 -4.39 -19.61
C GLY A 181 -15.55 -3.83 -20.96
N ILE A 182 -15.54 -2.51 -21.15
CA ILE A 182 -14.97 -1.90 -22.37
C ILE A 182 -13.51 -1.53 -22.11
N CYS A 183 -12.59 -2.25 -22.76
CA CYS A 183 -11.16 -1.95 -22.71
C CYS A 183 -10.69 -1.06 -23.86
N ARG A 184 -9.92 -0.03 -23.51
CA ARG A 184 -9.24 0.85 -24.46
C ARG A 184 -7.75 0.91 -24.19
N SER A 185 -6.96 0.97 -25.26
CA SER A 185 -5.54 1.27 -25.13
C SER A 185 -5.38 2.73 -24.68
N VAL A 186 -4.47 2.97 -23.74
CA VAL A 186 -4.08 4.31 -23.28
C VAL A 186 -2.58 4.50 -23.45
N ASP A 187 -2.12 5.75 -23.52
CA ASP A 187 -0.70 6.06 -23.51
C ASP A 187 -0.14 5.95 -22.07
N LYS A 188 1.19 5.90 -21.91
CA LYS A 188 1.85 5.72 -20.60
C LYS A 188 1.49 6.81 -19.60
N GLU A 189 1.43 8.06 -20.05
CA GLU A 189 1.10 9.21 -19.21
C GLU A 189 -0.33 9.11 -18.65
N ASP A 190 -1.30 8.77 -19.50
CA ASP A 190 -2.69 8.56 -19.08
C ASP A 190 -2.85 7.35 -18.16
N PHE A 191 -2.06 6.30 -18.39
CA PHE A 191 -1.97 5.16 -17.49
C PHE A 191 -1.47 5.57 -16.11
N GLN A 192 -0.33 6.29 -16.04
CA GLN A 192 0.25 6.75 -14.79
C GLN A 192 -0.71 7.68 -14.04
N LYS A 193 -1.38 8.61 -14.73
CA LYS A 193 -2.43 9.46 -14.14
C LYS A 193 -3.61 8.66 -13.61
N ALA A 194 -4.02 7.59 -14.31
CA ALA A 194 -5.15 6.77 -13.90
C ALA A 194 -4.83 5.83 -12.74
N VAL A 195 -3.61 5.30 -12.68
CA VAL A 195 -3.12 4.45 -11.59
C VAL A 195 -2.85 5.29 -10.34
N GLY A 196 -2.30 6.50 -10.51
CA GLY A 196 -1.82 7.31 -9.40
C GLY A 196 -0.50 6.79 -8.84
N THR A 197 -0.21 7.19 -7.61
CA THR A 197 1.04 6.88 -6.90
C THR A 197 0.98 5.49 -6.24
N VAL A 198 2.14 4.83 -6.14
CA VAL A 198 2.26 3.44 -5.66
C VAL A 198 1.85 3.31 -4.19
N ASP A 199 2.05 4.36 -3.42
CA ASP A 199 1.66 4.45 -2.01
C ASP A 199 0.16 4.19 -1.79
N GLY A 200 -0.72 4.41 -2.77
CA GLY A 200 -2.15 4.07 -2.67
C GLY A 200 -2.44 2.56 -2.60
N TYR A 201 -1.46 1.73 -2.97
CA TYR A 201 -1.62 0.29 -3.13
C TYR A 201 -0.87 -0.56 -2.10
N LEU A 202 -0.07 0.09 -1.26
CA LEU A 202 0.65 -0.54 -0.17
C LEU A 202 -0.28 -0.73 1.05
N PRO A 203 -0.02 -1.75 1.88
CA PRO A 203 -0.73 -1.93 3.15
C PRO A 203 -0.40 -0.79 4.12
N GLU A 204 -1.33 -0.54 5.05
CA GLU A 204 -1.06 0.37 6.17
C GLU A 204 -0.27 -0.38 7.25
N PRO A 205 0.77 0.23 7.87
CA PRO A 205 1.51 -0.44 8.92
C PRO A 205 0.68 -0.52 10.21
N SER A 206 1.00 -1.49 11.04
CA SER A 206 0.55 -1.58 12.42
C SER A 206 1.59 -0.94 13.36
N ALA A 207 1.21 -0.66 14.61
CA ALA A 207 2.14 -0.16 15.62
C ALA A 207 3.32 -1.12 15.87
N GLU A 208 3.08 -2.44 15.73
CA GLU A 208 4.08 -3.48 15.96
C GLU A 208 5.14 -3.57 14.85
N ASP A 209 4.85 -3.04 13.66
CA ASP A 209 5.80 -2.99 12.54
C ASP A 209 6.90 -1.95 12.78
N PHE A 210 6.63 -0.94 13.61
CA PHE A 210 7.59 0.10 13.98
C PHE A 210 8.52 -0.40 15.10
N ARG A 211 9.63 -1.04 14.71
CA ARG A 211 10.65 -1.57 15.64
C ARG A 211 12.03 -0.97 15.40
N GLY A 212 12.75 -0.75 16.50
CA GLY A 212 14.12 -0.20 16.50
C GLY A 212 14.15 1.26 16.04
N VAL A 213 15.27 1.66 15.44
CA VAL A 213 15.45 3.02 14.93
C VAL A 213 14.88 3.17 13.53
N ILE A 214 13.85 4.00 13.42
CA ILE A 214 13.21 4.41 12.17
C ILE A 214 13.74 5.78 11.79
N ARG A 215 14.45 5.86 10.67
CA ARG A 215 14.98 7.12 10.15
C ARG A 215 13.89 7.87 9.40
N VAL A 216 13.63 9.10 9.80
CA VAL A 216 12.53 9.88 9.24
C VAL A 216 13.05 11.03 8.40
N ALA A 217 12.56 11.10 7.16
CA ALA A 217 12.73 12.21 6.24
C ALA A 217 11.37 12.90 6.04
N ALA A 218 10.98 13.70 7.01
CA ALA A 218 9.72 14.44 6.99
C ALA A 218 9.80 15.68 7.90
N PRO A 219 8.97 16.71 7.65
CA PRO A 219 8.82 17.81 8.58
C PRO A 219 8.40 17.31 9.97
N PRO A 220 8.93 17.88 11.07
CA PRO A 220 8.58 17.50 12.45
C PRO A 220 7.09 17.30 12.71
N GLN A 221 6.25 18.21 12.20
CA GLN A 221 4.80 18.16 12.37
C GLN A 221 4.16 16.93 11.70
N ALA A 222 4.67 16.52 10.55
CA ALA A 222 4.21 15.31 9.87
C ALA A 222 4.58 14.06 10.67
N VAL A 223 5.81 14.01 11.21
CA VAL A 223 6.27 12.87 12.01
C VAL A 223 5.44 12.70 13.27
N VAL A 224 5.12 13.82 13.94
CA VAL A 224 4.25 13.82 15.11
C VAL A 224 2.87 13.24 14.77
N LYS A 225 2.26 13.65 13.64
CA LYS A 225 0.97 13.11 13.20
C LYS A 225 1.04 11.62 12.86
N ILE A 226 2.09 11.19 12.16
CA ILE A 226 2.32 9.77 11.84
C ILE A 226 2.45 8.96 13.13
N ALA A 227 3.32 9.37 14.05
CA ALA A 227 3.53 8.64 15.30
C ALA A 227 2.26 8.62 16.18
N ALA A 228 1.57 9.76 16.32
CA ALA A 228 0.34 9.85 17.11
C ALA A 228 -0.83 9.03 16.54
N ARG A 229 -0.80 8.65 15.25
CA ARG A 229 -1.79 7.75 14.65
C ARG A 229 -1.66 6.31 15.16
N TYR A 230 -0.44 5.87 15.48
CA TYR A 230 -0.15 4.49 15.87
C TYR A 230 0.11 4.33 17.37
N PHE A 231 0.48 5.40 18.06
CA PHE A 231 0.87 5.38 19.45
C PHE A 231 0.10 6.43 20.25
N ASN A 232 -0.47 6.01 21.38
CA ASN A 232 -1.22 6.90 22.28
C ASN A 232 -0.33 7.98 22.92
N THR A 233 0.96 7.68 23.09
CA THR A 233 1.94 8.58 23.68
C THR A 233 3.22 8.55 22.85
N VAL A 234 3.79 9.72 22.58
CA VAL A 234 5.07 9.87 21.87
C VAL A 234 5.95 10.82 22.67
N VAL A 235 7.16 10.38 23.01
CA VAL A 235 8.07 11.13 23.87
C VAL A 235 9.09 11.88 23.03
N VAL A 236 9.09 13.20 23.13
CA VAL A 236 9.93 14.07 22.31
C VAL A 236 11.19 14.46 23.06
N VAL A 237 12.35 14.20 22.47
CA VAL A 237 13.67 14.56 23.02
C VAL A 237 14.47 15.35 21.99
N GLY A 238 14.95 16.54 22.36
CA GLY A 238 15.76 17.40 21.47
C GLY A 238 15.10 18.73 21.15
N ASN A 239 15.33 19.28 19.95
CA ASN A 239 14.90 20.65 19.60
C ASN A 239 13.45 20.76 19.12
N LEU A 240 12.71 19.65 19.16
CA LEU A 240 11.33 19.56 18.69
C LEU A 240 10.35 20.16 19.71
N GLU A 241 9.31 20.83 19.21
CA GLU A 241 8.24 21.40 20.03
C GLU A 241 7.21 20.34 20.41
N ALA A 242 6.83 20.31 21.68
CA ALA A 242 5.79 19.46 22.25
C ALA A 242 5.36 19.99 23.62
N ALA A 243 4.21 19.52 24.12
CA ALA A 243 3.70 19.92 25.42
C ALA A 243 4.68 19.53 26.53
N ARG A 244 5.13 20.53 27.31
CA ARG A 244 6.09 20.31 28.39
C ARG A 244 5.39 19.94 29.67
N SER A 245 5.84 18.86 30.29
CA SER A 245 5.34 18.40 31.58
C SER A 245 6.40 17.55 32.29
N ARG A 246 6.24 17.36 33.60
CA ARG A 246 6.95 16.30 34.32
C ARG A 246 6.37 14.97 33.87
N LEU A 247 7.24 14.03 33.48
CA LEU A 247 6.86 12.78 32.82
C LEU A 247 6.92 11.59 33.76
N VAL A 248 7.96 11.46 34.58
CA VAL A 248 8.10 10.28 35.44
C VAL A 248 9.06 10.49 36.59
N SER A 249 8.74 9.83 37.71
CA SER A 249 9.70 9.61 38.79
C SER A 249 10.62 8.43 38.46
N VAL A 250 11.90 8.54 38.83
CA VAL A 250 12.89 7.45 38.70
C VAL A 250 12.44 6.17 39.40
N THR A 251 11.65 6.28 40.48
CA THR A 251 11.16 5.14 41.27
C THR A 251 10.18 4.24 40.51
N LYS A 252 9.61 4.72 39.39
CA LYS A 252 8.70 3.92 38.54
C LYS A 252 9.44 3.04 37.55
N ALA A 253 10.71 3.32 37.27
CA ALA A 253 11.54 2.52 36.37
C ALA A 253 12.23 1.39 37.14
N ARG A 254 12.55 0.30 36.44
CA ARG A 254 13.38 -0.78 37.02
C ARG A 254 14.76 -0.21 37.39
N PRO A 255 15.34 -0.56 38.56
CA PRO A 255 16.64 -0.06 38.99
C PRO A 255 17.75 -0.25 37.96
N GLU A 256 17.75 -1.36 37.23
CA GLU A 256 18.73 -1.68 36.19
C GLU A 256 18.63 -0.73 35.00
N ALA A 257 17.40 -0.52 34.50
CA ALA A 257 17.14 0.39 33.39
C ALA A 257 17.46 1.84 33.77
N ALA A 258 17.06 2.25 34.98
CA ALA A 258 17.37 3.57 35.50
C ALA A 258 18.89 3.79 35.62
N ALA A 259 19.60 2.89 36.29
CA ALA A 259 21.05 3.01 36.44
C ALA A 259 21.77 3.01 35.08
N HIS A 260 21.30 2.23 34.10
CA HIS A 260 21.84 2.22 32.75
C HIS A 260 21.64 3.57 32.03
N VAL A 261 20.43 4.13 32.07
CA VAL A 261 20.11 5.43 31.46
C VAL A 261 20.94 6.56 32.09
N PHE A 262 21.00 6.62 33.42
CA PHE A 262 21.84 7.59 34.12
C PHE A 262 23.32 7.40 33.76
N GLY A 263 23.78 6.14 33.72
CA GLY A 263 25.13 5.78 33.34
C GLY A 263 25.53 6.29 31.97
N ALA A 264 24.68 6.07 30.97
CA ALA A 264 24.92 6.52 29.60
C ALA A 264 24.86 8.06 29.47
N VAL A 265 23.85 8.71 30.05
CA VAL A 265 23.63 10.15 29.88
C VAL A 265 24.64 10.98 30.68
N PHE A 266 24.99 10.57 31.90
CA PHE A 266 25.97 11.26 32.75
C PHE A 266 27.39 10.70 32.66
N ARG A 267 27.62 9.70 31.79
CA ARG A 267 28.92 9.04 31.58
C ARG A 267 29.52 8.48 32.87
N LEU A 268 28.70 7.79 33.65
CA LEU A 268 29.12 7.18 34.92
C LEU A 268 30.02 5.96 34.67
N SER A 269 30.95 5.69 35.59
CA SER A 269 31.77 4.48 35.55
C SER A 269 30.96 3.23 35.91
N SER A 270 31.47 2.04 35.59
CA SER A 270 30.81 0.77 35.92
C SER A 270 30.54 0.60 37.42
N GLU A 271 31.45 1.09 38.28
CA GLU A 271 31.29 1.09 39.73
C GLU A 271 30.17 2.04 40.18
N GLN A 272 30.09 3.23 39.58
CA GLN A 272 29.03 4.20 39.86
C GLN A 272 27.66 3.68 39.43
N ILE A 273 27.59 3.00 38.28
CA ILE A 273 26.35 2.37 37.79
C ILE A 273 25.90 1.26 38.75
N ALA A 274 26.83 0.42 39.21
CA ALA A 274 26.52 -0.64 40.18
C ALA A 274 26.00 -0.07 41.51
N LEU A 275 26.68 0.96 42.05
CA LEU A 275 26.24 1.64 43.26
C LEU A 275 24.85 2.28 43.08
N LEU A 276 24.62 2.96 41.96
CA LEU A 276 23.33 3.59 41.67
C LEU A 276 22.20 2.56 41.58
N ARG A 277 22.43 1.42 40.91
CA ARG A 277 21.46 0.33 40.83
C ARG A 277 21.10 -0.17 42.22
N ASP A 278 22.09 -0.40 43.08
CA ASP A 278 21.87 -0.93 44.42
C ASP A 278 21.12 0.08 45.30
N LEU A 279 21.43 1.38 45.18
CA LEU A 279 20.70 2.45 45.87
C LEU A 279 19.24 2.56 45.39
N LEU A 280 19.00 2.47 44.08
CA LEU A 280 17.65 2.48 43.50
C LEU A 280 16.84 1.24 43.90
N ALA A 281 17.48 0.07 43.99
CA ALA A 281 16.84 -1.16 44.43
C ALA A 281 16.37 -1.11 45.89
N ARG A 282 17.08 -0.35 46.75
CA ARG A 282 16.67 -0.11 48.13
C ARG A 282 15.48 0.85 48.24
N GLY A 283 15.28 1.72 47.25
CA GLY A 283 14.12 2.59 47.16
C GLY A 283 14.03 3.69 48.23
N SER A 284 15.12 4.02 48.94
CA SER A 284 15.13 5.05 49.98
C SER A 284 15.65 6.40 49.46
N ARG A 285 14.77 7.41 49.41
CA ARG A 285 15.14 8.78 49.02
C ARG A 285 16.18 9.37 49.95
N GLU A 286 15.97 9.19 51.25
CA GLU A 286 16.82 9.71 52.32
C GLU A 286 18.23 9.13 52.22
N GLU A 287 18.34 7.85 51.90
CA GLU A 287 19.63 7.21 51.66
C GLU A 287 20.33 7.84 50.45
N VAL A 288 19.63 7.98 49.31
CA VAL A 288 20.22 8.61 48.13
C VAL A 288 20.61 10.07 48.37
N LEU A 289 19.81 10.82 49.13
CA LEU A 289 20.13 12.17 49.58
C LEU A 289 21.41 12.21 50.43
N ALA A 290 21.54 11.30 51.41
CA ALA A 290 22.73 11.20 52.24
C ALA A 290 23.98 10.86 51.41
N TRP A 291 23.87 9.94 50.45
CA TRP A 291 24.96 9.62 49.53
C TRP A 291 25.28 10.79 48.58
N ALA A 292 24.30 11.58 48.16
CA ALA A 292 24.49 12.75 47.30
C ALA A 292 25.28 13.89 47.96
N LEU A 293 25.34 13.93 49.30
CA LEU A 293 26.22 14.86 50.02
C LEU A 293 27.70 14.53 49.79
N LYS A 294 28.04 13.24 49.70
CA LYS A 294 29.40 12.75 49.45
C LYS A 294 29.72 12.62 47.97
N TYR A 295 28.73 12.29 47.15
CA TYR A 295 28.86 12.03 45.72
C TYR A 295 27.91 12.95 44.92
N PRO A 296 28.36 14.15 44.52
CA PRO A 296 27.50 15.14 43.87
C PRO A 296 26.82 14.67 42.58
N TRP A 297 27.38 13.66 41.91
CA TRP A 297 26.79 13.06 40.70
C TRP A 297 25.46 12.33 40.95
N LEU A 298 25.07 12.07 42.21
CA LEU A 298 23.77 11.51 42.58
C LEU A 298 22.66 12.57 42.69
N ARG A 299 22.97 13.87 42.70
CA ARG A 299 21.95 14.95 42.77
C ARG A 299 20.86 14.82 41.69
N PRO A 300 21.18 14.52 40.42
CA PRO A 300 20.18 14.30 39.38
C PRO A 300 19.16 13.18 39.70
N VAL A 301 19.57 12.17 40.47
CA VAL A 301 18.70 11.05 40.87
C VAL A 301 17.66 11.52 41.90
N VAL A 302 18.10 12.32 42.86
CA VAL A 302 17.24 12.95 43.88
C VAL A 302 16.22 13.89 43.23
N GLU A 303 16.65 14.67 42.24
CA GLU A 303 15.77 15.61 41.52
C GLU A 303 14.66 14.90 40.73
N LEU A 304 14.88 13.65 40.31
CA LEU A 304 13.88 12.83 39.63
C LEU A 304 13.07 11.93 40.60
N TRP A 305 13.18 12.12 41.92
CA TRP A 305 12.61 11.17 42.88
C TRP A 305 11.09 11.25 43.05
N GLU A 306 10.48 12.44 43.12
CA GLU A 306 9.06 12.57 43.51
C GLU A 306 8.14 13.16 42.45
N ASP A 307 8.69 13.75 41.39
CA ASP A 307 7.88 14.42 40.39
C ASP A 307 7.67 13.54 39.15
N GLY A 308 6.44 13.10 38.91
CA GLY A 308 6.03 12.47 37.66
C GLY A 308 4.54 12.68 37.40
N GLY A 309 4.21 13.27 36.25
CA GLY A 309 2.85 13.24 35.71
C GLY A 309 2.63 11.95 34.90
N GLU A 310 1.40 11.72 34.44
CA GLU A 310 1.13 10.73 33.40
C GLU A 310 0.45 11.38 32.19
N PRO A 311 1.12 12.34 31.53
CA PRO A 311 0.53 13.02 30.37
C PRO A 311 0.35 12.03 29.21
N ALA A 312 -0.67 12.24 28.37
CA ALA A 312 -0.90 11.45 27.17
C ALA A 312 -0.66 12.29 25.91
N GLY A 313 -0.48 11.63 24.77
CA GLY A 313 -0.19 12.29 23.50
C GLY A 313 1.29 12.61 23.32
N VAL A 314 1.58 13.75 22.69
CA VAL A 314 2.95 14.13 22.28
C VAL A 314 3.56 15.01 23.37
N VAL A 315 4.49 14.43 24.12
CA VAL A 315 4.95 14.99 25.40
C VAL A 315 6.46 15.21 25.39
N LYS A 316 6.91 16.21 26.14
CA LYS A 316 8.32 16.54 26.34
C LYS A 316 8.57 16.83 27.81
N SER A 317 9.74 16.40 28.31
CA SER A 317 10.14 16.72 29.67
C SER A 317 10.19 18.24 29.89
N ALA A 318 9.67 18.69 31.02
CA ALA A 318 9.81 20.06 31.50
C ALA A 318 11.24 20.37 31.98
N LEU A 319 12.05 19.35 32.28
CA LEU A 319 13.44 19.54 32.67
C LEU A 319 14.34 19.83 31.46
N ALA A 320 15.37 20.61 31.72
CA ALA A 320 16.38 20.96 30.72
C ALA A 320 17.56 19.97 30.73
N GLY A 321 18.31 19.97 29.62
CA GLY A 321 19.59 19.27 29.52
C GLY A 321 19.48 17.75 29.72
N ASN A 322 20.52 17.18 30.35
CA ASN A 322 20.68 15.74 30.56
C ASN A 322 19.56 15.14 31.42
N LEU A 323 19.07 15.89 32.40
CA LEU A 323 17.95 15.46 33.25
C LEU A 323 16.67 15.24 32.46
N GLY A 324 16.36 16.13 31.52
CA GLY A 324 15.21 15.97 30.62
C GLY A 324 15.34 14.77 29.69
N VAL A 325 16.56 14.45 29.24
CA VAL A 325 16.84 13.24 28.45
C VAL A 325 16.61 11.98 29.28
N VAL A 326 17.16 11.93 30.50
CA VAL A 326 16.95 10.79 31.42
C VAL A 326 15.47 10.59 31.69
N GLU A 327 14.76 11.62 32.13
CA GLU A 327 13.33 11.52 32.44
C GLU A 327 12.52 10.99 31.25
N SER A 328 12.80 11.50 30.05
CA SER A 328 12.11 11.10 28.82
C SER A 328 12.35 9.62 28.47
N LEU A 329 13.60 9.15 28.59
CA LEU A 329 13.95 7.75 28.32
C LEU A 329 13.34 6.80 29.35
N LEU A 330 13.32 7.19 30.63
CA LEU A 330 12.67 6.40 31.68
C LEU A 330 11.16 6.33 31.47
N TYR A 331 10.52 7.44 31.14
CA TYR A 331 9.09 7.48 30.88
C TYR A 331 8.72 6.62 29.67
N ALA A 332 9.48 6.75 28.58
CA ALA A 332 9.32 5.91 27.38
C ALA A 332 9.48 4.42 27.71
N HIS A 333 10.48 4.04 28.51
CA HIS A 333 10.69 2.66 28.96
C HIS A 333 9.54 2.13 29.81
N VAL A 334 9.05 2.92 30.77
CA VAL A 334 7.96 2.52 31.67
C VAL A 334 6.63 2.37 30.92
N LYS A 335 6.34 3.26 29.96
CA LYS A 335 5.07 3.25 29.21
C LYS A 335 5.13 2.48 27.90
N GLY A 336 6.30 2.00 27.46
CA GLY A 336 6.49 1.42 26.14
C GLY A 336 6.22 2.42 25.00
N ALA A 337 6.46 3.70 25.25
CA ALA A 337 6.19 4.77 24.29
C ALA A 337 7.38 4.99 23.35
N PRO A 338 7.17 5.26 22.05
CA PRO A 338 8.25 5.59 21.14
C PRO A 338 8.90 6.94 21.48
N ILE A 339 10.20 7.03 21.18
CA ILE A 339 10.98 8.27 21.28
C ILE A 339 10.99 8.96 19.91
N LEU A 340 10.69 10.25 19.84
CA LEU A 340 10.90 11.10 18.68
C LEU A 340 12.07 12.06 18.97
N THR A 341 13.13 12.00 18.16
CA THR A 341 14.33 12.80 18.40
C THR A 341 15.06 13.21 17.13
N ASP A 342 15.80 14.32 17.20
CA ASP A 342 16.80 14.77 16.21
C ASP A 342 18.24 14.41 16.62
N LYS A 343 18.42 13.69 17.73
CA LYS A 343 19.73 13.37 18.33
C LYS A 343 20.09 11.89 18.19
N SER A 344 21.21 11.61 17.53
CA SER A 344 21.66 10.24 17.25
C SER A 344 22.13 9.47 18.50
N ASP A 345 22.72 10.15 19.47
CA ASP A 345 23.13 9.58 20.76
C ASP A 345 21.93 9.14 21.60
N VAL A 346 20.86 9.96 21.63
CA VAL A 346 19.59 9.61 22.27
C VAL A 346 18.94 8.42 21.56
N ALA A 347 18.95 8.40 20.22
CA ALA A 347 18.38 7.30 19.45
C ALA A 347 19.10 5.96 19.72
N ALA A 348 20.43 5.96 19.75
CA ALA A 348 21.21 4.76 20.07
C ALA A 348 20.94 4.26 21.49
N LEU A 349 20.83 5.17 22.46
CA LEU A 349 20.51 4.80 23.85
C LEU A 349 19.08 4.24 23.97
N ALA A 350 18.09 4.88 23.33
CA ALA A 350 16.72 4.37 23.33
C ALA A 350 16.62 2.99 22.65
N GLU A 351 17.33 2.78 21.54
CA GLU A 351 17.41 1.46 20.88
C GLU A 351 17.98 0.38 21.80
N SER A 352 19.03 0.70 22.58
CA SER A 352 19.60 -0.25 23.56
C SER A 352 18.63 -0.65 24.68
N LEU A 353 17.61 0.17 24.94
CA LEU A 353 16.51 -0.10 25.87
C LEU A 353 15.37 -0.89 25.21
N GLY A 354 15.48 -1.25 23.93
CA GLY A 354 14.45 -1.92 23.14
C GLY A 354 13.29 -1.01 22.74
N LEU A 355 13.47 0.31 22.78
CA LEU A 355 12.43 1.27 22.42
C LEU A 355 12.37 1.49 20.91
N THR A 356 11.16 1.76 20.41
CA THR A 356 10.96 2.29 19.06
C THR A 356 11.39 3.76 19.02
N VAL A 357 12.17 4.12 18.01
CA VAL A 357 12.71 5.48 17.86
C VAL A 357 12.38 6.03 16.48
N PHE A 358 11.79 7.23 16.43
CA PHE A 358 11.69 8.05 15.22
C PHE A 358 12.83 9.06 15.24
N LEU A 359 13.88 8.80 14.46
CA LEU A 359 15.06 9.66 14.35
C LEU A 359 14.93 10.58 13.12
N LEU A 360 14.76 11.88 13.36
CA LEU A 360 14.81 12.90 12.32
C LEU A 360 16.25 13.04 11.82
N SER A 361 16.55 12.42 10.67
CA SER A 361 17.90 12.43 10.10
C SER A 361 17.93 12.88 8.65
N GLY A 362 16.80 12.87 7.94
CA GLY A 362 16.75 13.15 6.49
C GLY A 362 17.41 12.06 5.61
N THR A 363 18.19 11.15 6.21
CA THR A 363 18.82 10.01 5.54
C THR A 363 17.89 8.81 5.51
N LEU A 364 17.68 8.22 4.33
CA LEU A 364 16.86 7.04 4.14
C LEU A 364 17.75 5.80 4.06
N SER A 365 17.79 5.01 5.13
CA SER A 365 18.49 3.73 5.17
C SER A 365 17.87 2.81 6.22
N GLY A 366 17.92 1.49 5.98
CA GLY A 366 17.30 0.50 6.86
C GLY A 366 15.80 0.74 7.02
N ASN A 367 15.33 0.83 8.27
CA ASN A 367 13.96 1.22 8.57
C ASN A 367 13.80 2.73 8.40
N PHE A 368 12.88 3.16 7.54
CA PHE A 368 12.66 4.57 7.29
C PHE A 368 11.20 4.95 7.08
N VAL A 369 10.91 6.24 7.28
CA VAL A 369 9.63 6.88 6.94
C VAL A 369 9.91 8.16 6.16
N THR A 370 9.20 8.35 5.05
CA THR A 370 9.18 9.63 4.32
C THR A 370 7.76 10.16 4.26
N ALA A 371 7.60 11.48 4.35
CA ALA A 371 6.33 12.15 4.10
C ALA A 371 6.30 12.70 2.67
N GLY A 372 5.17 12.57 1.99
CA GLY A 372 4.94 13.17 0.68
C GLY A 372 4.48 14.63 0.77
N PRO A 373 4.59 15.41 -0.33
CA PRO A 373 5.00 14.99 -1.66
C PRO A 373 6.51 14.74 -1.74
N ALA A 374 6.91 13.54 -2.16
CA ALA A 374 8.31 13.15 -2.25
C ALA A 374 8.50 12.12 -3.36
N ARG A 375 9.67 12.15 -3.99
CA ARG A 375 10.11 11.13 -4.94
C ARG A 375 11.40 10.52 -4.42
N LEU A 376 11.39 9.20 -4.26
CA LEU A 376 12.49 8.43 -3.73
C LEU A 376 13.03 7.50 -4.79
N GLU A 377 14.34 7.31 -4.80
CA GLU A 377 14.98 6.21 -5.52
C GLU A 377 15.26 5.10 -4.51
N THR A 378 14.68 3.93 -4.73
CA THR A 378 14.90 2.72 -3.93
C THR A 378 15.64 1.68 -4.77
N PRO A 379 16.27 0.65 -4.15
CA PRO A 379 16.92 -0.43 -4.91
C PRO A 379 15.99 -1.12 -5.92
N GLU A 380 14.69 -1.10 -5.65
CA GLU A 380 13.64 -1.72 -6.44
C GLU A 380 13.03 -0.78 -7.50
N GLY A 381 13.35 0.51 -7.45
CA GLY A 381 12.93 1.53 -8.41
C GLY A 381 12.51 2.85 -7.78
N SER A 382 12.02 3.77 -8.61
CA SER A 382 11.55 5.07 -8.14
C SER A 382 10.13 4.99 -7.58
N VAL A 383 9.92 5.52 -6.39
CA VAL A 383 8.63 5.57 -5.70
C VAL A 383 8.21 7.02 -5.50
N GLU A 384 6.97 7.34 -5.88
CA GLU A 384 6.36 8.64 -5.60
C GLU A 384 5.36 8.50 -4.45
N VAL A 385 5.43 9.44 -3.51
CA VAL A 385 4.54 9.52 -2.35
C VAL A 385 3.68 10.77 -2.49
N GLY A 386 2.36 10.60 -2.42
CA GLY A 386 1.41 11.70 -2.58
C GLY A 386 1.42 12.69 -1.41
N PRO A 387 0.91 13.92 -1.59
CA PRO A 387 0.75 14.88 -0.49
C PRO A 387 -0.18 14.34 0.61
N GLY A 388 0.18 14.56 1.87
CA GLY A 388 -0.60 14.08 3.04
C GLY A 388 -0.51 12.56 3.27
N ARG A 389 0.40 11.88 2.56
CA ARG A 389 0.66 10.45 2.68
C ARG A 389 2.11 10.19 3.06
N PHE A 390 2.37 9.09 3.75
CA PHE A 390 3.72 8.64 4.05
C PHE A 390 4.00 7.29 3.40
N LEU A 391 5.28 7.05 3.15
CA LEU A 391 5.83 5.74 2.81
C LEU A 391 6.73 5.30 3.95
N ALA A 392 6.57 4.08 4.42
CA ALA A 392 7.45 3.46 5.40
C ALA A 392 8.09 2.21 4.81
N HIS A 393 9.37 2.02 5.05
CA HIS A 393 10.07 0.77 4.80
C HIS A 393 10.47 0.21 6.16
N LEU A 394 9.84 -0.90 6.57
CA LEU A 394 9.96 -1.47 7.91
C LEU A 394 10.21 -2.97 7.78
N GLY A 395 11.34 -3.46 8.32
CA GLY A 395 11.66 -4.89 8.31
C GLY A 395 11.78 -5.50 6.91
N GLY A 396 12.15 -4.70 5.90
CA GLY A 396 12.24 -5.15 4.50
C GLY A 396 10.91 -5.10 3.72
N MET A 397 9.87 -4.48 4.28
CA MET A 397 8.55 -4.36 3.67
C MET A 397 8.15 -2.89 3.49
N TYR A 398 7.46 -2.58 2.40
CA TYR A 398 6.89 -1.26 2.16
C TYR A 398 5.45 -1.15 2.65
N PHE A 399 5.17 -0.04 3.35
CA PHE A 399 3.86 0.33 3.88
C PHE A 399 3.54 1.78 3.54
N SER A 400 2.27 2.14 3.60
CA SER A 400 1.79 3.49 3.33
C SER A 400 0.55 3.84 4.12
N GLY A 401 0.43 5.10 4.51
CA GLY A 401 -0.75 5.62 5.18
C GLY A 401 -0.92 7.12 4.96
N ASN A 402 -1.98 7.68 5.54
CA ASN A 402 -2.24 9.12 5.55
C ASN A 402 -1.78 9.73 6.89
N PHE A 403 -1.53 11.03 6.95
CA PHE A 403 -1.25 11.74 8.21
C PHE A 403 -1.77 13.18 8.22
#